data_AF-A0A8S0FES6-F1
#
_entry.id   AF-A0A8S0FES6-F1
#
_cell.length_a   1.000
_cell.length_b   1.000
_cell.length_c   1.000
_cell.angle_alpha   90.00
_cell.angle_beta   90.00
_cell.angle_gamma   90.00
#
_symmetry.space_group_name_H-M   'P 1'
#
loop_
_entity.id
_entity.type
_entity.pdbx_description
1 polymer ?
#
loop_
_entity_poly.entity_id
_entity_poly.type
_entity_poly.pdbx_seq_one_letter_code
_entity_poly.pdbx_strand_id
1 'polypeptide(L)'
;MQAEVGAERRMVRLANEIFPLWEPAAQREYIRLMVDGDGHLSTMIHQIGRLNDTVAEQNLLPVLLSLPILSWEAVSQITREELQRLIDLQFNLVTSLPENCAQFFCENLRNSGCRLTNIPLARSDSGQETLHLVVQKKLWTYSTLNLQNICFSLSHESENNSDTFRKKPVALIKSLRIPNLEKYVYENISSFIRDVFIHSEENDLIPDFLNSTFVDWDDAKYMTESMSFVLEDVSVILNKENTETTEISYDQNLYSLLAHHNHITPCWNNVISLLSEDASIAGDTFCEWLNINYSLLPNDSLPLTDVQFSQLLIKAVTSPHISKEALIASPDNHGI
;
A
#
# COMPACT_ATOMS: atom_id res chain seq x y z
N MET A 1 30.18 -24.06 -17.99
CA MET A 1 30.58 -23.71 -19.37
C MET A 1 31.56 -22.55 -19.26
N GLN A 2 32.83 -22.73 -19.65
CA GLN A 2 33.81 -21.63 -19.61
C GLN A 2 33.48 -20.65 -20.74
N ALA A 3 33.21 -19.39 -20.41
CA ALA A 3 33.05 -18.33 -21.41
C ALA A 3 34.33 -18.26 -22.26
N GLU A 4 34.18 -18.20 -23.59
CA GLU A 4 35.32 -17.98 -24.48
C GLU A 4 36.11 -16.75 -24.04
N VAL A 5 37.44 -16.86 -24.06
CA VAL A 5 38.34 -15.75 -23.73
C VAL A 5 37.99 -14.54 -24.60
N GLY A 6 37.57 -13.45 -23.95
CA GLY A 6 37.22 -12.19 -24.60
C GLY A 6 35.75 -12.00 -25.00
N ALA A 7 34.83 -12.93 -24.66
CA ALA A 7 33.40 -12.76 -24.92
C ALA A 7 32.81 -11.50 -24.24
N GLU A 8 33.18 -11.24 -22.99
CA GLU A 8 32.77 -10.04 -22.24
C GLU A 8 33.20 -8.76 -22.97
N ARG A 9 34.46 -8.67 -23.41
CA ARG A 9 34.96 -7.51 -24.19
C ARG A 9 34.21 -7.32 -25.50
N ARG A 10 33.81 -8.40 -26.18
CA ARG A 10 33.01 -8.32 -27.41
C ARG A 10 31.60 -7.81 -27.13
N MET A 11 30.98 -8.24 -26.03
CA MET A 11 29.65 -7.75 -25.63
C MET A 11 29.67 -6.30 -25.17
N VAL A 12 30.68 -5.87 -24.41
CA VAL A 12 30.86 -4.45 -24.06
C VAL A 12 31.00 -3.62 -25.32
N ARG A 13 31.84 -4.05 -26.27
CA ARG A 13 32.00 -3.36 -27.55
C ARG A 13 30.70 -3.32 -28.36
N LEU A 14 29.97 -4.43 -28.40
CA LEU A 14 28.67 -4.51 -29.06
C LEU A 14 27.70 -3.48 -28.48
N ALA A 15 27.58 -3.43 -27.15
CA ALA A 15 26.64 -2.56 -26.46
C ALA A 15 27.00 -1.06 -26.54
N ASN A 16 28.30 -0.74 -26.44
CA ASN A 16 28.75 0.64 -26.29
C ASN A 16 29.21 1.29 -27.61
N GLU A 17 29.71 0.53 -28.58
CA GLU A 17 30.23 1.07 -29.84
C GLU A 17 29.34 0.73 -31.05
N ILE A 18 28.71 -0.44 -31.08
CA ILE A 18 28.04 -0.96 -32.29
C ILE A 18 26.54 -0.69 -32.25
N PHE A 19 25.85 -1.09 -31.18
CA PHE A 19 24.40 -0.93 -31.03
C PHE A 19 23.93 0.52 -31.18
N PRO A 20 24.62 1.55 -30.65
CA PRO A 20 24.23 2.94 -30.87
C PRO A 20 24.17 3.36 -32.35
N LEU A 21 24.83 2.62 -33.25
CA LEU A 21 24.83 2.87 -34.70
C LEU A 21 23.73 2.10 -35.44
N TRP A 22 22.99 1.23 -34.76
CA TRP A 22 21.99 0.35 -35.35
C TRP A 22 20.58 0.80 -34.99
N GLU A 23 19.67 0.61 -35.93
CA GLU A 23 18.24 0.76 -35.66
C GLU A 23 17.77 -0.22 -34.57
N PRO A 24 16.84 0.18 -33.68
CA PRO A 24 16.38 -0.67 -32.57
C PRO A 24 15.88 -2.06 -33.01
N ALA A 25 15.25 -2.15 -34.18
CA ALA A 25 14.81 -3.43 -34.73
C ALA A 25 15.97 -4.39 -35.05
N ALA A 26 17.09 -3.87 -35.56
CA ALA A 26 18.29 -4.66 -35.88
C ALA A 26 19.00 -5.12 -34.60
N GLN A 27 19.06 -4.27 -33.57
CA GLN A 27 19.59 -4.64 -32.25
C GLN A 27 18.79 -5.81 -31.66
N ARG A 28 17.45 -5.73 -31.67
CA ARG A 28 16.57 -6.81 -31.19
C ARG A 28 16.77 -8.10 -31.98
N GLU A 29 16.80 -8.03 -33.30
CA GLU A 29 16.99 -9.22 -34.14
C GLU A 29 18.33 -9.92 -33.87
N TYR A 30 19.39 -9.14 -33.64
CA TYR A 30 20.69 -9.70 -33.30
C TYR A 30 20.67 -10.40 -31.93
N ILE A 31 20.10 -9.77 -30.90
CA ILE A 31 19.98 -10.40 -29.58
C ILE A 31 19.07 -11.64 -29.65
N ARG A 32 18.00 -11.61 -30.46
CA ARG A 32 17.13 -12.78 -30.71
C ARG A 32 17.93 -13.97 -31.22
N LEU A 33 18.79 -13.75 -32.23
CA LEU A 33 19.67 -14.79 -32.77
C LEU A 33 20.68 -15.30 -31.75
N MET A 34 21.15 -14.46 -30.83
CA MET A 34 22.06 -14.88 -29.75
C MET A 34 21.40 -15.77 -28.70
N VAL A 35 20.10 -15.60 -28.47
CA VAL A 35 19.35 -16.35 -27.44
C VAL A 35 18.51 -17.50 -28.02
N ASP A 36 18.52 -17.69 -29.33
CA ASP A 36 17.78 -18.76 -30.01
C ASP A 36 18.41 -20.12 -29.75
N GLY A 37 17.65 -21.06 -29.19
CA GLY A 37 18.11 -22.40 -28.81
C GLY A 37 18.22 -22.65 -27.29
N ASP A 38 18.30 -23.92 -26.94
CA ASP A 38 18.26 -24.38 -25.55
C ASP A 38 19.49 -23.90 -24.75
N GLY A 39 19.25 -23.25 -23.61
CA GLY A 39 20.30 -22.79 -22.69
C GLY A 39 21.02 -21.50 -23.10
N HIS A 40 20.76 -20.95 -24.29
CA HIS A 40 21.38 -19.70 -24.74
C HIS A 40 20.87 -18.47 -23.97
N LEU A 41 19.57 -18.42 -23.63
CA LEU A 41 19.03 -17.38 -22.74
C LEU A 41 19.76 -17.36 -21.38
N SER A 42 19.98 -18.53 -20.78
CA SER A 42 20.71 -18.62 -19.51
C SER A 42 22.16 -18.15 -19.64
N THR A 43 22.79 -18.47 -20.75
CA THR A 43 24.16 -18.02 -21.06
C THR A 43 24.21 -16.51 -21.24
N MET A 44 23.23 -15.92 -21.93
CA MET A 44 23.15 -14.47 -22.14
C MET A 44 22.96 -13.71 -20.83
N ILE A 45 22.06 -14.18 -19.94
CA ILE A 45 21.87 -13.59 -18.61
C ILE A 45 23.18 -13.61 -17.83
N HIS A 46 23.87 -14.76 -17.81
CA HIS A 46 25.14 -14.91 -17.11
C HIS A 46 26.25 -14.03 -17.68
N GLN A 47 26.27 -13.83 -19.00
CA GLN A 47 27.25 -12.97 -19.66
C GLN A 47 27.00 -11.50 -19.36
N ILE A 48 25.74 -11.05 -19.41
CA ILE A 48 25.36 -9.67 -19.04
C ILE A 48 25.80 -9.39 -17.60
N GLY A 49 25.51 -10.30 -16.66
CA GLY A 49 25.87 -10.12 -15.25
C GLY A 49 27.37 -10.14 -14.92
N ARG A 50 28.24 -10.36 -15.92
CA ARG A 50 29.70 -10.43 -15.76
C ARG A 50 30.45 -9.37 -16.57
N LEU A 51 29.75 -8.47 -17.25
CA LEU A 51 30.41 -7.48 -18.12
C LEU A 51 31.31 -6.51 -17.34
N ASN A 52 31.09 -6.33 -16.03
CA ASN A 52 31.77 -5.32 -15.21
C ASN A 52 31.72 -3.92 -15.85
N ASP A 53 30.67 -3.65 -16.63
CA ASP A 53 30.43 -2.41 -17.37
C ASP A 53 28.95 -2.08 -17.29
N THR A 54 28.61 -1.17 -16.38
CA THR A 54 27.22 -0.80 -16.09
C THR A 54 26.51 -0.19 -17.30
N VAL A 55 27.23 0.49 -18.19
CA VAL A 55 26.63 1.11 -19.39
C VAL A 55 26.24 0.01 -20.39
N ALA A 56 27.12 -0.97 -20.60
CA ALA A 56 26.83 -2.10 -21.47
C ALA A 56 25.65 -2.93 -20.94
N GLU A 57 25.60 -3.16 -19.63
CA GLU A 57 24.48 -3.84 -18.97
C GLU A 57 23.15 -3.08 -19.18
N GLN A 58 23.16 -1.76 -18.99
CA GLN A 58 21.99 -0.89 -19.18
C GLN A 58 21.50 -0.83 -20.63
N ASN A 59 22.38 -1.08 -21.61
CA ASN A 59 22.01 -1.13 -23.01
C ASN A 59 21.49 -2.52 -23.42
N LEU A 60 22.06 -3.60 -22.88
CA LEU A 60 21.75 -4.98 -23.29
C LEU A 60 20.50 -5.55 -22.61
N LEU A 61 20.33 -5.30 -21.30
CA LEU A 61 19.23 -5.90 -20.54
C LEU A 61 17.84 -5.46 -21.03
N PRO A 62 17.57 -4.16 -21.31
CA PRO A 62 16.28 -3.74 -21.85
C PRO A 62 16.00 -4.39 -23.20
N VAL A 63 17.01 -4.50 -24.07
CA VAL A 63 16.87 -5.13 -25.39
C VAL A 63 16.54 -6.63 -25.23
N LEU A 64 17.23 -7.34 -24.34
CA LEU A 64 16.94 -8.75 -24.06
C LEU A 64 15.50 -8.95 -23.57
N LEU A 65 15.08 -8.17 -22.57
CA LEU A 65 13.74 -8.29 -22.00
C LEU A 65 12.64 -7.78 -22.94
N SER A 66 12.99 -7.02 -23.98
CA SER A 66 12.07 -6.53 -25.01
C SER A 66 11.75 -7.57 -26.11
N LEU A 67 12.44 -8.72 -26.13
CA LEU A 67 12.28 -9.72 -27.17
C LEU A 67 10.95 -10.47 -27.07
N PRO A 68 10.29 -10.75 -28.22
CA PRO A 68 9.16 -11.65 -28.24
C PRO A 68 9.61 -13.10 -27.97
N ILE A 69 8.86 -13.81 -27.13
CA ILE A 69 8.94 -15.28 -26.96
C ILE A 69 10.34 -15.74 -26.50
N LEU A 70 10.63 -15.54 -25.22
CA LEU A 70 11.79 -16.15 -24.56
C LEU A 70 11.44 -17.52 -23.95
N SER A 71 12.30 -18.52 -24.16
CA SER A 71 12.12 -19.87 -23.60
C SER A 71 12.59 -19.90 -22.14
N TRP A 72 11.67 -19.66 -21.21
CA TRP A 72 11.95 -19.65 -19.77
C TRP A 72 11.95 -21.05 -19.13
N GLU A 73 11.43 -22.07 -19.81
CA GLU A 73 11.28 -23.43 -19.28
C GLU A 73 12.63 -24.08 -18.95
N ALA A 74 13.64 -23.84 -19.78
CA ALA A 74 14.99 -24.36 -19.58
C ALA A 74 15.85 -23.49 -18.64
N VAL A 75 15.34 -22.34 -18.17
CA VAL A 75 16.09 -21.41 -17.32
C VAL A 75 15.99 -21.81 -15.85
N SER A 76 17.13 -22.18 -15.26
CA SER A 76 17.22 -22.59 -13.86
C SER A 76 16.85 -21.48 -12.88
N GLN A 77 16.45 -21.85 -11.66
CA GLN A 77 16.15 -20.89 -10.60
C GLN A 77 17.34 -19.98 -10.27
N ILE A 78 18.57 -20.51 -10.26
CA ILE A 78 19.80 -19.75 -10.01
C ILE A 78 19.97 -18.63 -11.05
N THR A 79 19.69 -18.93 -12.31
CA THR A 79 19.78 -17.95 -13.41
C THR A 79 18.66 -16.90 -13.32
N ARG A 80 17.47 -17.27 -12.84
CA ARG A 80 16.39 -16.30 -12.59
C ARG A 80 16.71 -15.36 -11.43
N GLU A 81 17.37 -15.85 -10.39
CA GLU A 81 17.89 -15.02 -9.29
C GLU A 81 18.99 -14.08 -9.77
N GLU A 82 19.88 -14.54 -10.65
CA GLU A 82 20.89 -13.68 -11.30
C GLU A 82 20.23 -12.58 -12.13
N LEU A 83 19.20 -12.91 -12.91
CA LEU A 83 18.39 -11.92 -13.64
C LEU A 83 17.73 -10.91 -12.70
N GLN A 84 17.15 -11.35 -11.58
CA GLN A 84 16.55 -10.45 -10.59
C GLN A 84 17.59 -9.44 -10.07
N ARG A 85 18.81 -9.89 -9.74
CA ARG A 85 19.90 -8.98 -9.31
C ARG A 85 20.25 -7.96 -10.39
N LEU A 86 20.26 -8.36 -11.67
CA LEU A 86 20.50 -7.42 -12.77
C LEU A 86 19.39 -6.38 -12.89
N ILE A 87 18.13 -6.79 -12.73
CA ILE A 87 16.97 -5.89 -12.71
C ILE A 87 17.08 -4.91 -11.53
N ASP A 88 17.45 -5.40 -10.34
CA ASP A 88 17.57 -4.57 -9.14
C ASP A 88 18.59 -3.44 -9.30
N LEU A 89 19.65 -3.66 -10.08
CA LEU A 89 20.69 -2.67 -10.37
C LEU A 89 20.29 -1.64 -11.44
N GLN A 90 19.20 -1.87 -12.17
CA GLN A 90 18.77 -1.01 -13.28
C GLN A 90 17.54 -0.16 -12.95
N PHE A 91 17.80 0.99 -12.31
CA PHE A 91 16.76 1.95 -11.91
C PHE A 91 15.92 2.51 -13.06
N ASN A 92 16.48 2.61 -14.27
CA ASN A 92 15.81 3.22 -15.43
C ASN A 92 15.21 2.19 -16.41
N LEU A 93 15.12 0.92 -16.02
CA LEU A 93 14.78 -0.17 -16.95
C LEU A 93 13.47 0.09 -17.72
N VAL A 94 12.42 0.57 -17.04
CA VAL A 94 11.11 0.89 -17.66
C VAL A 94 11.23 1.95 -18.75
N THR A 95 12.07 2.97 -18.53
CA THR A 95 12.24 4.09 -19.46
C THR A 95 13.28 3.81 -20.56
N SER A 96 14.11 2.79 -20.39
CA SER A 96 15.16 2.41 -21.35
C SER A 96 14.68 1.37 -22.37
N LEU A 97 13.42 0.95 -22.34
CA LEU A 97 12.89 -0.03 -23.28
C LEU A 97 12.73 0.56 -24.68
N PRO A 98 13.01 -0.23 -25.73
CA PRO A 98 12.64 0.13 -27.09
C PRO A 98 11.13 0.36 -27.22
N GLU A 99 10.73 1.24 -28.14
CA GLU A 99 9.31 1.50 -28.43
C GLU A 99 8.54 0.23 -28.82
N ASN A 100 7.26 0.18 -28.43
CA ASN A 100 6.32 -0.91 -28.72
C ASN A 100 6.72 -2.29 -28.16
N CYS A 101 7.55 -2.34 -27.12
CA CYS A 101 7.98 -3.59 -26.47
C CYS A 101 7.40 -3.83 -25.07
N ALA A 102 6.56 -2.92 -24.56
CA ALA A 102 6.04 -2.99 -23.20
C ALA A 102 5.34 -4.32 -22.87
N GLN A 103 4.60 -4.88 -23.83
CA GLN A 103 3.92 -6.15 -23.65
C GLN A 103 4.91 -7.32 -23.52
N PHE A 104 5.90 -7.41 -24.40
CA PHE A 104 6.92 -8.47 -24.34
C PHE A 104 7.74 -8.38 -23.06
N PHE A 105 8.12 -7.17 -22.66
CA PHE A 105 8.78 -6.91 -21.38
C PHE A 105 7.97 -7.45 -20.19
N CYS A 106 6.70 -7.11 -20.11
CA CYS A 106 5.83 -7.58 -19.04
C CYS A 106 5.65 -9.11 -19.05
N GLU A 107 5.53 -9.72 -20.23
CA GLU A 107 5.44 -11.17 -20.36
C GLU A 107 6.73 -11.86 -19.92
N ASN A 108 7.88 -11.31 -20.26
CA ASN A 108 9.18 -11.84 -19.87
C ASN A 108 9.40 -11.76 -18.35
N LEU A 109 9.08 -10.63 -17.71
CA LEU A 109 9.11 -10.52 -16.24
C LEU A 109 8.20 -11.55 -15.56
N ARG A 110 6.97 -11.69 -16.06
CA ARG A 110 6.00 -12.64 -15.51
C ARG A 110 6.51 -14.09 -15.63
N ASN A 111 7.02 -14.45 -16.81
CA ASN A 111 7.44 -15.82 -17.10
C ASN A 111 8.76 -16.18 -16.41
N SER A 112 9.65 -15.21 -16.20
CA SER A 112 10.86 -15.39 -15.40
C SER A 112 10.59 -15.43 -13.90
N GLY A 113 9.43 -14.93 -13.47
CA GLY A 113 9.10 -14.74 -12.05
C GLY A 113 9.79 -13.51 -11.43
N CYS A 114 10.38 -12.64 -12.23
CA CYS A 114 11.03 -11.42 -11.76
C CYS A 114 10.02 -10.29 -11.53
N ARG A 115 10.40 -9.33 -10.69
CA ARG A 115 9.64 -8.11 -10.43
C ARG A 115 10.55 -6.90 -10.43
N LEU A 116 9.99 -5.74 -10.77
CA LEU A 116 10.70 -4.47 -10.61
C LEU A 116 10.72 -4.06 -9.14
N THR A 117 11.92 -4.07 -8.56
CA THR A 117 12.17 -3.58 -7.20
C THR A 117 12.34 -2.07 -7.16
N ASN A 118 12.71 -1.47 -8.29
CA ASN A 118 12.87 -0.02 -8.47
C ASN A 118 12.02 0.45 -9.65
N ILE A 119 11.11 1.38 -9.38
CA ILE A 119 10.31 2.06 -10.41
C ILE A 119 10.89 3.46 -10.63
N PRO A 120 11.32 3.82 -11.85
CA PRO A 120 11.75 5.18 -12.14
C PRO A 120 10.56 6.12 -12.27
N LEU A 121 10.84 7.42 -12.22
CA LEU A 121 9.89 8.46 -12.59
C LEU A 121 9.78 8.53 -14.13
N ALA A 122 8.75 7.91 -14.70
CA ALA A 122 8.52 7.87 -16.13
C ALA A 122 7.80 9.15 -16.60
N ARG A 123 8.48 9.92 -17.47
CA ARG A 123 7.98 11.18 -18.03
C ARG A 123 7.62 11.12 -19.51
N SER A 124 8.15 10.13 -20.24
CA SER A 124 7.82 9.92 -21.65
C SER A 124 6.53 9.10 -21.79
N ASP A 125 5.77 9.34 -22.87
CA ASP A 125 4.56 8.59 -23.18
C ASP A 125 4.82 7.08 -23.22
N SER A 126 5.92 6.65 -23.84
CA SER A 126 6.33 5.23 -23.90
C SER A 126 6.68 4.64 -22.53
N GLY A 127 7.31 5.43 -21.66
CA GLY A 127 7.64 5.02 -20.30
C GLY A 127 6.39 4.90 -19.44
N GLN A 128 5.45 5.84 -19.58
CA GLN A 128 4.16 5.81 -18.89
C GLN A 128 3.29 4.64 -19.34
N GLU A 129 3.24 4.35 -20.65
CA GLU A 129 2.53 3.19 -21.19
C GLU A 129 3.11 1.88 -20.64
N THR A 130 4.43 1.76 -20.63
CA THR A 130 5.11 0.58 -20.06
C THR A 130 4.83 0.44 -18.57
N LEU A 131 4.95 1.54 -17.82
CA LEU A 131 4.70 1.54 -16.39
C LEU A 131 3.25 1.18 -16.06
N HIS A 132 2.29 1.70 -16.81
CA HIS A 132 0.88 1.34 -16.68
C HIS A 132 0.68 -0.17 -16.84
N LEU A 133 1.31 -0.80 -17.83
CA LEU A 133 1.24 -2.26 -18.03
C LEU A 133 1.91 -3.05 -16.91
N VAL A 134 3.07 -2.62 -16.41
CA VAL A 134 3.77 -3.22 -15.27
C VAL A 134 2.87 -3.22 -14.02
N VAL A 135 2.27 -2.06 -13.72
CA VAL A 135 1.39 -1.88 -12.56
C VAL A 135 0.13 -2.72 -12.73
N GLN A 136 -0.50 -2.66 -13.90
CA GLN A 136 -1.70 -3.43 -14.20
C GLN A 136 -1.46 -4.94 -14.13
N LYS A 137 -0.24 -5.43 -14.38
CA LYS A 137 0.12 -6.85 -14.27
C LYS A 137 0.75 -7.24 -12.91
N LYS A 138 0.84 -6.31 -11.95
CA LYS A 138 1.48 -6.50 -10.64
C LYS A 138 2.94 -7.01 -10.74
N LEU A 139 3.71 -6.48 -11.69
CA LEU A 139 5.10 -6.89 -11.97
C LEU A 139 6.14 -6.04 -11.23
N TRP A 140 5.77 -5.49 -10.09
CA TRP A 140 6.60 -4.61 -9.26
C TRP A 140 6.49 -5.02 -7.79
N THR A 141 7.45 -4.59 -6.98
CA THR A 141 7.48 -4.84 -5.54
C THR A 141 7.01 -3.60 -4.81
N TYR A 142 6.08 -3.79 -3.87
CA TYR A 142 5.57 -2.70 -3.06
C TYR A 142 6.69 -2.04 -2.25
N SER A 143 6.77 -0.71 -2.36
CA SER A 143 7.53 0.17 -1.47
C SER A 143 6.92 1.57 -1.58
N THR A 144 7.09 2.39 -0.54
CA THR A 144 6.60 3.78 -0.56
C THR A 144 7.17 4.57 -1.74
N LEU A 145 8.46 4.39 -2.04
CA LEU A 145 9.11 5.05 -3.18
C LEU A 145 8.52 4.59 -4.53
N ASN A 146 8.31 3.28 -4.71
CA ASN A 146 7.73 2.77 -5.95
C ASN A 146 6.29 3.25 -6.12
N LEU A 147 5.48 3.22 -5.06
CA LEU A 147 4.11 3.72 -5.09
C LEU A 147 4.05 5.21 -5.45
N GLN A 148 4.92 6.03 -4.85
CA GLN A 148 5.06 7.45 -5.18
C GLN A 148 5.44 7.64 -6.65
N ASN A 149 6.46 6.94 -7.14
CA ASN A 149 6.90 7.06 -8.53
C ASN A 149 5.82 6.59 -9.51
N ILE A 150 5.05 5.56 -9.18
CA ILE A 150 3.88 5.14 -9.96
C ILE A 150 2.85 6.27 -10.03
N CYS A 151 2.47 6.83 -8.87
CA CYS A 151 1.48 7.90 -8.82
C CYS A 151 1.94 9.14 -9.59
N PHE A 152 3.17 9.60 -9.36
CA PHE A 152 3.71 10.77 -10.06
C PHE A 152 3.90 10.54 -11.55
N SER A 153 4.25 9.33 -11.98
CA SER A 153 4.43 9.05 -13.40
C SER A 153 3.10 8.96 -14.15
N LEU A 154 2.05 8.42 -13.51
CA LEU A 154 0.77 8.12 -14.16
C LEU A 154 -0.34 9.14 -13.87
N SER A 155 -0.13 10.05 -12.92
CA SER A 155 -1.04 11.19 -12.68
C SER A 155 -0.92 12.25 -13.76
N HIS A 156 -2.00 13.01 -13.97
CA HIS A 156 -1.96 14.19 -14.84
C HIS A 156 -1.02 15.25 -14.25
N GLU A 157 -0.33 16.03 -15.10
CA GLU A 157 0.67 17.02 -14.66
C GLU A 157 0.11 18.05 -13.65
N SER A 158 -1.19 18.36 -13.70
CA SER A 158 -1.86 19.24 -12.74
C SER A 158 -2.01 18.66 -11.34
N GLU A 159 -1.93 17.33 -11.19
CA GLU A 159 -2.06 16.59 -9.93
C GLU A 159 -0.70 16.15 -9.37
N ASN A 160 0.37 16.38 -10.13
CA ASN A 160 1.71 15.87 -9.91
C ASN A 160 2.52 16.73 -8.91
N ASN A 161 1.93 16.96 -7.74
CA ASN A 161 2.61 17.57 -6.60
C ASN A 161 2.80 16.51 -5.50
N SER A 162 4.00 16.43 -4.93
CA SER A 162 4.29 15.63 -3.75
C SER A 162 3.31 15.89 -2.59
N ASP A 163 2.82 17.12 -2.46
CA ASP A 163 1.83 17.47 -1.43
C ASP A 163 0.49 16.79 -1.69
N THR A 164 0.09 16.61 -2.96
CA THR A 164 -1.15 15.93 -3.31
C THR A 164 -1.09 14.46 -2.88
N PHE A 165 0.00 13.76 -3.23
CA PHE A 165 0.18 12.37 -2.80
C PHE A 165 0.26 12.26 -1.28
N ARG A 166 0.96 13.18 -0.61
CA ARG A 166 1.06 13.17 0.86
C ARG A 166 -0.31 13.37 1.52
N LYS A 167 -1.10 14.34 1.08
CA LYS A 167 -2.38 14.69 1.69
C LYS A 167 -3.49 13.73 1.31
N LYS A 168 -3.49 13.24 0.06
CA LYS A 168 -4.59 12.44 -0.51
C LYS A 168 -4.08 11.20 -1.28
N PRO A 169 -3.30 10.31 -0.65
CA PRO A 169 -2.72 9.15 -1.32
C PRO A 169 -3.78 8.20 -1.89
N VAL A 170 -4.88 7.94 -1.16
CA VAL A 170 -5.91 6.99 -1.59
C VAL A 170 -6.73 7.55 -2.74
N ALA A 171 -7.15 8.81 -2.67
CA ALA A 171 -7.86 9.47 -3.76
C ALA A 171 -7.01 9.53 -5.04
N LEU A 172 -5.70 9.78 -4.92
CA LEU A 172 -4.78 9.77 -6.05
C LEU A 172 -4.64 8.36 -6.66
N ILE A 173 -4.49 7.33 -5.83
CA ILE A 173 -4.46 5.94 -6.33
C ILE A 173 -5.75 5.60 -7.09
N LYS A 174 -6.91 6.00 -6.56
CA LYS A 174 -8.22 5.81 -7.19
C LYS A 174 -8.36 6.59 -8.51
N SER A 175 -7.80 7.80 -8.59
CA SER A 175 -7.90 8.65 -9.79
C SER A 175 -7.16 8.06 -11.00
N LEU A 176 -6.11 7.26 -10.77
CA LEU A 176 -5.37 6.56 -11.83
C LEU A 176 -6.21 5.50 -12.55
N ARG A 177 -7.29 5.00 -11.92
CA ARG A 177 -8.21 3.99 -12.49
C ARG A 177 -7.49 2.70 -12.93
N ILE A 178 -6.53 2.25 -12.13
CA ILE A 178 -5.79 1.00 -12.34
C ILE A 178 -6.21 -0.01 -11.27
N PRO A 179 -7.17 -0.91 -11.52
CA PRO A 179 -7.74 -1.77 -10.46
C PRO A 179 -6.70 -2.66 -9.76
N ASN A 180 -5.67 -3.10 -10.51
CA ASN A 180 -4.61 -3.93 -9.93
C ASN A 180 -3.61 -3.14 -9.10
N LEU A 181 -3.53 -1.81 -9.25
CA LEU A 181 -2.78 -0.95 -8.33
C LEU A 181 -3.46 -0.93 -6.96
N GLU A 182 -4.74 -0.55 -6.92
CA GLU A 182 -5.53 -0.54 -5.68
C GLU A 182 -5.45 -1.89 -4.97
N LYS A 183 -5.74 -2.97 -5.69
CA LYS A 183 -5.68 -4.32 -5.11
C LYS A 183 -4.30 -4.65 -4.55
N TYR A 184 -3.22 -4.25 -5.21
CA TYR A 184 -1.87 -4.54 -4.74
C TYR A 184 -1.49 -3.68 -3.52
N VAL A 185 -1.99 -2.44 -3.42
CA VAL A 185 -1.86 -1.62 -2.21
C VAL A 185 -2.60 -2.26 -1.04
N TYR A 186 -3.83 -2.74 -1.25
CA TYR A 186 -4.59 -3.46 -0.21
C TYR A 186 -3.94 -4.78 0.22
N GLU A 187 -3.27 -5.49 -0.69
CA GLU A 187 -2.46 -6.68 -0.34
C GLU A 187 -1.23 -6.32 0.52
N ASN A 188 -0.83 -5.05 0.57
CA ASN A 188 0.29 -4.53 1.38
C ASN A 188 -0.19 -3.42 2.34
N ILE A 189 -1.43 -3.54 2.84
CA ILE A 189 -2.10 -2.46 3.56
C ILE A 189 -1.36 -2.02 4.82
N SER A 190 -0.72 -2.93 5.55
CA SER A 190 0.02 -2.61 6.78
C SER A 190 1.17 -1.65 6.53
N SER A 191 1.98 -1.91 5.49
CA SER A 191 3.05 -1.00 5.08
C SER A 191 2.47 0.32 4.54
N PHE A 192 1.37 0.26 3.77
CA PHE A 192 0.70 1.47 3.29
C PHE A 192 0.19 2.36 4.43
N ILE A 193 -0.42 1.77 5.46
CA ILE A 193 -0.91 2.49 6.62
C ILE A 193 0.24 3.20 7.31
N ARG A 194 1.26 2.44 7.72
CA ARG A 194 2.38 2.93 8.53
C ARG A 194 3.24 3.98 7.83
N ASP A 195 3.48 3.80 6.55
CA ASP A 195 4.41 4.66 5.82
C ASP A 195 3.72 5.82 5.09
N VAL A 196 2.44 5.67 4.74
CA VAL A 196 1.73 6.59 3.84
C VAL A 196 0.45 7.15 4.46
N PHE A 197 -0.52 6.30 4.79
CA PHE A 197 -1.87 6.75 5.14
C PHE A 197 -1.92 7.58 6.42
N ILE A 198 -1.14 7.23 7.45
CA ILE A 198 -1.13 7.97 8.73
C ILE A 198 -0.72 9.45 8.58
N HIS A 199 -0.01 9.79 7.49
CA HIS A 199 0.44 11.14 7.20
C HIS A 199 -0.53 11.93 6.32
N SER A 200 -1.66 11.33 5.94
CA SER A 200 -2.66 11.90 5.04
C SER A 200 -3.68 12.78 5.76
N GLU A 201 -4.50 13.48 4.98
CA GLU A 201 -5.63 14.28 5.44
C GLU A 201 -6.99 13.62 5.06
N GLU A 202 -6.98 12.32 4.72
CA GLU A 202 -8.15 11.55 4.26
C GLU A 202 -8.91 10.89 5.42
N ASN A 203 -9.28 11.72 6.41
CA ASN A 203 -9.95 11.25 7.64
C ASN A 203 -11.32 10.60 7.37
N ASP A 204 -11.97 10.96 6.27
CA ASP A 204 -13.24 10.36 5.81
C ASP A 204 -13.11 8.88 5.45
N LEU A 205 -11.90 8.40 5.16
CA LEU A 205 -11.64 7.00 4.81
C LEU A 205 -11.29 6.13 6.03
N ILE A 206 -11.04 6.72 7.20
CA ILE A 206 -10.66 5.98 8.40
C ILE A 206 -11.67 4.87 8.75
N PRO A 207 -13.00 5.11 8.69
CA PRO A 207 -13.97 4.04 8.90
C PRO A 207 -13.81 2.85 7.95
N ASP A 208 -13.57 3.11 6.66
CA ASP A 208 -13.37 2.05 5.66
C ASP A 208 -12.14 1.20 5.98
N PHE A 209 -11.06 1.84 6.45
CA PHE A 209 -9.83 1.15 6.86
C PHE A 209 -10.05 0.33 8.13
N LEU A 210 -10.64 0.91 9.17
CA LEU A 210 -10.93 0.21 10.42
C LEU A 210 -11.86 -1.00 10.21
N ASN A 211 -12.79 -0.90 9.25
CA ASN A 211 -13.71 -1.99 8.89
C ASN A 211 -13.12 -3.04 7.94
N SER A 212 -11.99 -2.74 7.29
CA SER A 212 -11.38 -3.63 6.31
C SER A 212 -10.92 -4.95 6.93
N THR A 213 -11.14 -6.07 6.24
CA THR A 213 -10.62 -7.39 6.65
C THR A 213 -9.12 -7.53 6.46
N PHE A 214 -8.49 -6.62 5.72
CA PHE A 214 -7.04 -6.60 5.52
C PHE A 214 -6.30 -5.86 6.63
N VAL A 215 -7.00 -5.03 7.40
CA VAL A 215 -6.43 -4.25 8.50
C VAL A 215 -6.58 -5.07 9.78
N ASP A 216 -5.44 -5.48 10.32
CA ASP A 216 -5.35 -6.18 11.59
C ASP A 216 -5.47 -5.23 12.78
N TRP A 217 -5.42 -5.80 13.99
CA TRP A 217 -5.55 -5.04 15.23
C TRP A 217 -4.39 -4.05 15.43
N ASP A 218 -3.15 -4.46 15.15
CA ASP A 218 -1.97 -3.63 15.33
C ASP A 218 -2.01 -2.40 14.42
N ASP A 219 -2.42 -2.57 13.16
CA ASP A 219 -2.57 -1.47 12.23
C ASP A 219 -3.71 -0.53 12.63
N ALA A 220 -4.86 -1.06 13.08
CA ALA A 220 -5.96 -0.25 13.58
C ALA A 220 -5.58 0.54 14.85
N LYS A 221 -4.83 -0.09 15.75
CA LYS A 221 -4.25 0.55 16.94
C LYS A 221 -3.30 1.67 16.54
N TYR A 222 -2.36 1.37 15.66
CA TYR A 222 -1.39 2.35 15.19
C TYR A 222 -2.04 3.56 14.51
N MET A 223 -3.08 3.34 13.69
CA MET A 223 -3.87 4.42 13.10
C MET A 223 -4.53 5.29 14.17
N THR A 224 -5.16 4.67 15.16
CA THR A 224 -5.86 5.38 16.25
C THR A 224 -4.88 6.20 17.09
N GLU A 225 -3.68 5.68 17.38
CA GLU A 225 -2.68 6.41 18.16
C GLU A 225 -1.99 7.52 17.37
N SER A 226 -1.80 7.34 16.06
CA SER A 226 -0.95 8.21 15.23
C SER A 226 -1.70 9.31 14.49
N MET A 227 -2.99 9.11 14.20
CA MET A 227 -3.78 10.05 13.40
C MET A 227 -4.65 10.96 14.28
N SER A 228 -4.85 12.20 13.84
CA SER A 228 -5.79 13.11 14.49
C SER A 228 -7.09 13.20 13.67
N PHE A 229 -8.13 12.56 14.17
CA PHE A 229 -9.46 12.52 13.56
C PHE A 229 -10.56 12.46 14.62
N VAL A 230 -11.81 12.67 14.20
CA VAL A 230 -12.98 12.45 15.04
C VAL A 230 -14.06 11.81 14.18
N LEU A 231 -14.65 10.72 14.66
CA LEU A 231 -15.76 10.02 14.05
C LEU A 231 -17.07 10.71 14.43
N GLU A 232 -17.86 11.08 13.44
CA GLU A 232 -19.20 11.64 13.65
C GLU A 232 -20.17 10.60 14.22
N ASP A 233 -20.10 9.37 13.69
CA ASP A 233 -20.94 8.24 14.08
C ASP A 233 -20.06 7.01 14.33
N VAL A 234 -19.96 6.55 15.57
CA VAL A 234 -19.16 5.37 15.92
C VAL A 234 -19.83 4.06 15.44
N SER A 235 -21.14 4.07 15.21
CA SER A 235 -21.89 2.85 14.85
C SER A 235 -21.56 2.32 13.46
N VAL A 236 -20.92 3.13 12.62
CA VAL A 236 -20.42 2.70 11.30
C VAL A 236 -19.19 1.80 11.42
N ILE A 237 -18.53 1.77 12.58
CA ILE A 237 -17.36 0.94 12.83
C ILE A 237 -17.80 -0.44 13.32
N LEU A 238 -17.26 -1.48 12.70
CA LEU A 238 -17.36 -2.85 13.18
C LEU A 238 -16.46 -2.98 14.40
N ASN A 239 -17.05 -3.17 15.58
CA ASN A 239 -16.30 -3.26 16.84
C ASN A 239 -15.49 -4.58 16.92
N LYS A 240 -14.31 -4.59 16.32
CA LYS A 240 -13.40 -5.73 16.35
C LYS A 240 -12.85 -5.90 17.76
N GLU A 241 -12.77 -7.14 18.22
CA GLU A 241 -12.12 -7.50 19.48
C GLU A 241 -10.63 -7.80 19.24
N ASN A 242 -9.82 -7.46 20.22
CA ASN A 242 -8.43 -7.86 20.28
C ASN A 242 -8.33 -9.26 20.90
N THR A 243 -8.09 -10.26 20.04
CA THR A 243 -7.99 -11.65 20.47
C THR A 243 -6.69 -12.00 21.21
N GLU A 244 -5.73 -11.08 21.26
CA GLU A 244 -4.39 -11.34 21.81
C GLU A 244 -4.24 -10.89 23.27
N THR A 245 -5.12 -10.04 23.77
CA THR A 245 -5.06 -9.53 25.14
C THR A 245 -6.08 -10.21 26.04
N THR A 246 -5.63 -10.74 27.17
CA THR A 246 -6.49 -11.21 28.28
C THR A 246 -6.63 -10.18 29.39
N GLU A 247 -6.01 -9.01 29.24
CA GLU A 247 -6.03 -7.93 30.23
C GLU A 247 -7.23 -7.00 30.07
N ILE A 248 -7.62 -6.34 31.17
CA ILE A 248 -8.66 -5.32 31.22
C ILE A 248 -8.03 -3.97 30.87
N SER A 249 -7.60 -3.81 29.61
CA SER A 249 -7.05 -2.55 29.10
C SER A 249 -7.98 -1.93 28.05
N TYR A 250 -7.71 -0.68 27.68
CA TYR A 250 -8.39 0.00 26.56
C TYR A 250 -8.18 -0.68 25.21
N ASP A 251 -7.29 -1.68 25.14
CA ASP A 251 -6.97 -2.45 23.94
C ASP A 251 -7.91 -3.65 23.69
N GLN A 252 -9.04 -3.76 24.39
CA GLN A 252 -9.93 -4.92 24.23
C GLN A 252 -10.74 -4.91 22.94
N ASN A 253 -11.22 -3.73 22.52
CA ASN A 253 -12.01 -3.60 21.30
C ASN A 253 -11.91 -2.17 20.73
N LEU A 254 -12.24 -2.03 19.45
CA LEU A 254 -12.04 -0.77 18.73
C LEU A 254 -12.81 0.39 19.36
N TYR A 255 -14.01 0.17 19.89
CA TYR A 255 -14.78 1.22 20.54
C TYR A 255 -14.08 1.74 21.79
N SER A 256 -13.49 0.85 22.60
CA SER A 256 -12.73 1.23 23.80
C SER A 256 -11.48 2.03 23.43
N LEU A 257 -10.77 1.60 22.38
CA LEU A 257 -9.59 2.29 21.87
C LEU A 257 -9.93 3.68 21.33
N LEU A 258 -10.97 3.79 20.49
CA LEU A 258 -11.45 5.07 19.93
C LEU A 258 -11.93 6.03 21.03
N ALA A 259 -12.62 5.52 22.05
CA ALA A 259 -13.06 6.32 23.19
C ALA A 259 -11.87 6.80 24.03
N HIS A 260 -10.91 5.93 24.32
CA HIS A 260 -9.71 6.27 25.10
C HIS A 260 -8.89 7.39 24.45
N HIS A 261 -8.72 7.34 23.13
CA HIS A 261 -8.00 8.36 22.35
C HIS A 261 -8.89 9.55 21.93
N ASN A 262 -10.14 9.61 22.40
CA ASN A 262 -11.08 10.69 22.15
C ASN A 262 -11.39 10.95 20.66
N HIS A 263 -11.51 9.88 19.87
CA HIS A 263 -11.87 9.94 18.45
C HIS A 263 -13.36 9.84 18.19
N ILE A 264 -14.22 9.94 19.21
CA ILE A 264 -15.67 9.82 19.06
C ILE A 264 -16.30 11.19 19.33
N THR A 265 -17.13 11.67 18.38
CA THR A 265 -17.85 12.94 18.55
C THR A 265 -18.78 12.86 19.76
N PRO A 266 -18.78 13.86 20.64
CA PRO A 266 -19.66 13.89 21.79
C PRO A 266 -21.09 14.24 21.39
N CYS A 267 -21.85 13.23 20.99
CA CYS A 267 -23.27 13.36 20.67
C CYS A 267 -24.06 12.20 21.28
N TRP A 268 -25.37 12.42 21.45
CA TRP A 268 -26.24 11.43 22.08
C TRP A 268 -26.33 10.10 21.33
N ASN A 269 -26.23 10.14 20.00
CA ASN A 269 -26.20 8.91 19.19
C ASN A 269 -24.97 8.06 19.52
N ASN A 270 -23.80 8.68 19.67
CA ASN A 270 -22.58 7.96 20.03
C ASN A 270 -22.62 7.47 21.49
N VAL A 271 -23.21 8.24 22.41
CA VAL A 271 -23.46 7.77 23.78
C VAL A 271 -24.33 6.51 23.77
N ILE A 272 -25.44 6.51 23.02
CA ILE A 272 -26.28 5.32 22.85
C ILE A 272 -25.45 4.14 22.29
N SER A 273 -24.68 4.38 21.23
CA SER A 273 -23.89 3.33 20.58
C SER A 273 -22.90 2.70 21.55
N LEU A 274 -22.26 3.50 22.41
CA LEU A 274 -21.33 3.01 23.45
C LEU A 274 -22.05 2.31 24.63
N LEU A 275 -23.30 2.69 24.89
CA LEU A 275 -24.15 2.02 25.89
C LEU A 275 -24.73 0.68 25.39
N SER A 276 -24.66 0.39 24.08
CA SER A 276 -25.15 -0.88 23.56
C SER A 276 -24.45 -2.08 24.22
N GLU A 277 -25.17 -3.19 24.39
CA GLU A 277 -24.59 -4.45 24.86
C GLU A 277 -23.50 -4.93 23.88
N ASP A 278 -23.73 -4.76 22.57
CA ASP A 278 -22.79 -5.12 21.50
C ASP A 278 -21.51 -4.27 21.50
N ALA A 279 -21.50 -3.13 22.20
CA ALA A 279 -20.33 -2.27 22.27
C ALA A 279 -19.21 -2.88 23.11
N SER A 280 -19.53 -3.78 24.06
CA SER A 280 -18.57 -4.45 24.95
C SER A 280 -17.52 -3.52 25.60
N ILE A 281 -17.82 -2.21 25.71
CA ILE A 281 -16.90 -1.23 26.29
C ILE A 281 -16.91 -1.34 27.81
N ALA A 282 -15.72 -1.34 28.40
CA ALA A 282 -15.55 -1.31 29.86
C ALA A 282 -16.14 -0.03 30.46
N GLY A 283 -16.79 -0.15 31.61
CA GLY A 283 -17.43 0.99 32.30
C GLY A 283 -16.46 2.14 32.57
N ASP A 284 -15.22 1.81 32.95
CA ASP A 284 -14.18 2.81 33.27
C ASP A 284 -13.80 3.63 32.03
N THR A 285 -13.61 2.98 30.88
CA THR A 285 -13.33 3.66 29.60
C THR A 285 -14.48 4.56 29.17
N PHE A 286 -15.72 4.08 29.31
CA PHE A 286 -16.91 4.90 29.02
C PHE A 286 -16.98 6.13 29.93
N CYS A 287 -16.74 5.95 31.23
CA CYS A 287 -16.74 7.04 32.20
C CYS A 287 -15.65 8.07 31.93
N GLU A 288 -14.43 7.63 31.62
CA GLU A 288 -13.31 8.51 31.28
C GLU A 288 -13.62 9.37 30.06
N TRP A 289 -14.12 8.76 28.98
CA TRP A 289 -14.53 9.50 27.79
C TRP A 289 -15.65 10.50 28.11
N LEU A 290 -16.67 10.09 28.88
CA LEU A 290 -17.80 10.95 29.24
C LEU A 290 -17.35 12.13 30.13
N ASN A 291 -16.43 11.90 31.08
CA ASN A 291 -15.87 12.95 31.93
C ASN A 291 -15.13 14.04 31.15
N ILE A 292 -14.46 13.67 30.05
CA ILE A 292 -13.78 14.63 29.18
C ILE A 292 -14.79 15.43 28.36
N ASN A 293 -15.88 14.78 27.94
CA ASN A 293 -16.72 15.29 26.86
C ASN A 293 -18.12 15.77 27.27
N TYR A 294 -18.57 15.56 28.51
CA TYR A 294 -19.96 15.84 28.92
C TYR A 294 -20.39 17.28 28.62
N SER A 295 -19.48 18.25 28.76
CA SER A 295 -19.76 19.67 28.51
C SER A 295 -20.03 20.02 27.04
N LEU A 296 -19.69 19.11 26.12
CA LEU A 296 -19.88 19.25 24.67
C LEU A 296 -21.16 18.57 24.19
N LEU A 297 -21.82 17.78 25.03
CA LEU A 297 -23.08 17.11 24.67
C LEU A 297 -24.20 18.14 24.47
N PRO A 298 -25.10 17.93 23.50
CA PRO A 298 -26.26 18.79 23.33
C PRO A 298 -27.16 18.80 24.56
N ASN A 299 -27.69 19.97 24.93
CA ASN A 299 -28.62 20.14 26.06
C ASN A 299 -30.01 19.50 25.85
N ASP A 300 -30.23 18.87 24.69
CA ASP A 300 -31.50 18.23 24.37
C ASP A 300 -31.63 16.90 25.12
N SER A 301 -32.78 16.67 25.75
CA SER A 301 -33.07 15.39 26.42
C SER A 301 -33.33 14.30 25.38
N LEU A 302 -32.56 13.21 25.45
CA LEU A 302 -32.77 12.05 24.61
C LEU A 302 -33.45 10.93 25.42
N PRO A 303 -34.64 10.45 25.02
CA PRO A 303 -35.30 9.35 25.72
C PRO A 303 -34.51 8.05 25.52
N LEU A 304 -34.00 7.48 26.62
CA LEU A 304 -33.36 6.16 26.61
C LEU A 304 -34.41 5.05 26.66
N THR A 305 -34.13 3.95 25.98
CA THR A 305 -34.85 2.68 26.18
C THR A 305 -34.47 2.05 27.53
N ASP A 306 -35.30 1.15 28.05
CA ASP A 306 -35.02 0.45 29.32
C ASP A 306 -33.65 -0.28 29.31
N VAL A 307 -33.26 -0.83 28.15
CA VAL A 307 -31.96 -1.49 27.97
C VAL A 307 -30.82 -0.47 28.06
N GLN A 308 -30.91 0.63 27.33
CA GLN A 308 -29.89 1.69 27.35
C GLN A 308 -29.77 2.33 28.73
N PHE A 309 -30.89 2.55 29.41
CA PHE A 309 -30.89 3.05 30.78
C PHE A 309 -30.22 2.07 31.74
N SER A 310 -30.54 0.77 31.63
CA SER A 310 -29.88 -0.27 32.43
C SER A 310 -28.37 -0.30 32.20
N GLN A 311 -27.92 -0.18 30.95
CA GLN A 311 -26.50 -0.11 30.61
C GLN A 311 -25.85 1.17 31.14
N LEU A 312 -26.53 2.32 31.12
CA LEU A 312 -26.04 3.55 31.73
C LEU A 312 -25.85 3.38 33.25
N LEU A 313 -26.80 2.73 33.92
CA LEU A 313 -26.69 2.44 35.35
C LEU A 313 -25.46 1.58 35.65
N ILE A 314 -25.26 0.52 34.87
CA ILE A 314 -24.16 -0.45 35.04
C ILE A 314 -22.80 0.18 34.73
N LYS A 315 -22.70 0.90 33.61
CA LYS A 315 -21.41 1.39 33.08
C LYS A 315 -20.97 2.70 33.74
N ALA A 316 -21.91 3.59 34.08
CA ALA A 316 -21.59 4.92 34.61
C ALA A 316 -22.04 5.11 36.05
N VAL A 317 -23.32 4.92 36.37
CA VAL A 317 -23.84 5.29 37.71
C VAL A 317 -23.20 4.50 38.84
N THR A 318 -22.91 3.22 38.62
CA THR A 318 -22.23 2.37 39.61
C THR A 318 -20.71 2.47 39.54
N SER A 319 -20.15 3.17 38.56
CA SER A 319 -18.69 3.27 38.40
C SER A 319 -18.10 4.31 39.36
N PRO A 320 -16.99 4.01 40.05
CA PRO A 320 -16.27 4.99 40.84
C PRO A 320 -15.51 6.01 39.96
N HIS A 321 -15.43 5.79 38.64
CA HIS A 321 -14.66 6.62 37.71
C HIS A 321 -15.47 7.79 37.13
N ILE A 322 -16.79 7.84 37.31
CA ILE A 322 -17.62 8.95 36.81
C ILE A 322 -17.51 10.20 37.71
N SER A 323 -17.38 11.38 37.09
CA SER A 323 -17.46 12.66 37.79
C SER A 323 -18.91 13.04 38.08
N LYS A 324 -19.14 13.84 39.12
CA LYS A 324 -20.50 14.28 39.49
C LYS A 324 -21.11 15.14 38.39
N GLU A 325 -20.30 15.97 37.76
CA GLU A 325 -20.68 16.89 36.71
C GLU A 325 -21.14 16.14 35.45
N ALA A 326 -20.40 15.10 35.03
CA ALA A 326 -20.78 14.25 33.92
C ALA A 326 -22.03 13.41 34.20
N LEU A 327 -22.20 12.96 35.44
CA LEU A 327 -23.39 12.22 35.87
C LEU A 327 -24.66 13.08 35.80
N ILE A 328 -24.58 14.35 36.20
CA ILE A 328 -25.71 15.29 36.14
C ILE A 328 -26.05 15.66 34.68
N ALA A 329 -25.05 15.71 33.81
CA ALA A 329 -25.23 15.99 32.39
C ALA A 329 -25.73 14.78 31.59
N SER A 330 -25.78 13.58 32.18
CA SER A 330 -26.27 12.37 31.52
C SER A 330 -27.78 12.49 31.25
N PRO A 331 -28.32 11.81 30.22
CA PRO A 331 -29.71 12.00 29.83
C PRO A 331 -30.63 11.55 30.96
N ASP A 332 -31.35 12.51 31.55
CA ASP A 332 -32.38 12.25 32.54
C ASP A 332 -33.52 11.48 31.87
N ASN A 333 -33.78 10.26 32.35
CA ASN A 333 -35.08 9.67 32.14
C ASN A 333 -36.04 10.36 33.13
N HIS A 334 -36.71 11.43 32.70
CA HIS A 334 -37.78 12.05 33.50
C HIS A 334 -38.93 11.05 33.66
N GLY A 335 -38.82 10.22 34.70
CA GLY A 335 -39.73 9.11 34.97
C GLY A 335 -39.45 8.37 36.28
N ILE A 336 -38.89 9.02 37.31
CA ILE A 336 -39.03 8.62 38.72
C ILE A 336 -39.27 9.87 39.57
#